data_AF-A0A9Q3UJM9-F1
#
_entry.id   AF-A0A9Q3UJM9-F1
#
_cell.length_a   1.000
_cell.length_b   1.000
_cell.length_c   1.000
_cell.angle_alpha   90.00
_cell.angle_beta   90.00
_cell.angle_gamma   90.00
#
_symmetry.space_group_name_H-M   'P 1'
#
loop_
_entity.id
_entity.type
_entity.pdbx_description
1 polymer ?
#
loop_
_entity_poly.entity_id
_entity_poly.type
_entity_poly.pdbx_seq_one_letter_code
_entity_poly.pdbx_strand_id
1 'polypeptide(L)'
;MDSLIVNLRSDEQPDVSIQCDAIRMDGVICLVPEWVYSPDGLDRSPARLIRLLDLPMERVAGYRESYALQRPLPRAVLAGQVPVELDGKIEVVFVPLRFRVNG
;
A
#
# COMPACT_ATOMS: atom_id res chain seq x y z
N MET A 1 -4.52 3.45 13.78
CA MET A 1 -3.86 2.80 12.64
C MET A 1 -2.79 3.77 12.17
N ASP A 2 -1.52 3.41 12.29
CA ASP A 2 -0.45 4.31 11.88
C ASP A 2 -0.39 4.34 10.35
N SER A 3 -0.74 5.49 9.76
CA SER A 3 -0.58 5.69 8.32
C SER A 3 0.87 6.01 8.01
N LEU A 4 1.45 5.23 7.12
CA LEU A 4 2.78 5.40 6.56
C LEU A 4 2.65 5.92 5.13
N ILE A 5 3.72 6.51 4.60
CA ILE A 5 3.81 6.83 3.17
C ILE A 5 4.94 5.99 2.57
N VAL A 6 4.63 5.29 1.47
CA VAL A 6 5.65 4.59 0.68
C VAL A 6 5.82 5.30 -0.65
N ASN A 7 7.05 5.74 -0.92
CA ASN A 7 7.47 6.25 -2.21
C ASN A 7 7.79 5.05 -3.12
N LEU A 8 7.03 4.93 -4.19
CA LEU A 8 7.15 3.92 -5.21
C LEU A 8 7.80 4.51 -6.45
N ARG A 9 8.59 3.71 -7.16
CA ARG A 9 9.03 4.04 -8.52
C ARG A 9 8.21 3.22 -9.50
N SER A 10 7.70 3.85 -10.56
CA SER A 10 7.05 3.13 -11.64
C SER A 10 8.09 2.43 -12.51
N ASP A 11 7.78 1.26 -13.02
CA ASP A 11 8.58 0.58 -14.05
C ASP A 11 8.46 1.28 -15.41
N GLU A 12 7.28 1.80 -15.74
CA GLU A 12 7.03 2.58 -16.97
C GLU A 12 7.67 3.98 -16.93
N GLN A 13 7.82 4.55 -15.74
CA GLN A 13 8.32 5.91 -15.52
C GLN A 13 9.23 5.95 -14.28
N PRO A 14 10.50 5.49 -14.39
CA PRO A 14 11.39 5.32 -13.24
C PRO A 14 11.78 6.62 -12.54
N ASP A 15 11.67 7.75 -13.24
CA ASP A 15 11.94 9.09 -12.70
C ASP A 15 10.73 9.69 -11.95
N VAL A 16 9.56 9.04 -12.01
CA VAL A 16 8.35 9.48 -11.34
C VAL A 16 8.17 8.72 -10.03
N SER A 17 8.25 9.45 -8.91
CA SER A 17 7.91 8.92 -7.60
C SER A 17 6.41 9.01 -7.38
N ILE A 18 5.78 7.86 -7.12
CA ILE A 18 4.36 7.76 -6.75
C ILE A 18 4.30 7.59 -5.24
N GLN A 19 3.54 8.44 -4.56
CA GLN A 19 3.25 8.23 -3.14
C GLN A 19 2.03 7.34 -2.99
N CYS A 20 2.17 6.30 -2.17
CA CYS A 20 1.08 5.41 -1.80
C CYS A 20 0.95 5.39 -0.28
N ASP A 21 -0.28 5.52 0.20
CA ASP A 21 -0.58 5.29 1.60
C ASP A 21 -0.23 3.85 1.96
N ALA A 22 0.20 3.64 3.19
CA ALA A 22 0.48 2.33 3.72
C ALA A 22 0.14 2.27 5.20
N ILE A 23 0.05 1.05 5.70
CA ILE A 23 -0.18 0.74 7.10
C ILE A 23 0.81 -0.32 7.53
N ARG A 24 1.05 -0.42 8.84
CA ARG A 24 1.73 -1.58 9.40
C ARG A 24 0.70 -2.56 9.94
N MET A 25 0.77 -3.81 9.49
CA MET A 25 -0.10 -4.90 9.96
C MET A 25 0.78 -6.12 10.23
N ASP A 26 0.76 -6.62 11.47
CA ASP A 26 1.57 -7.76 11.93
C ASP A 26 3.07 -7.62 11.61
N GLY A 27 3.61 -6.41 11.77
CA GLY A 27 5.01 -6.10 11.49
C GLY A 27 5.35 -5.90 10.00
N VAL A 28 4.41 -6.16 9.09
CA VAL A 28 4.56 -6.01 7.63
C VAL A 28 3.99 -4.68 7.16
N ILE A 29 4.70 -4.00 6.26
CA ILE A 29 4.19 -2.81 5.57
C ILE A 29 3.24 -3.27 4.47
N CYS A 30 2.02 -2.78 4.52
CA CYS A 30 0.98 -3.06 3.54
C CYS A 30 0.60 -1.76 2.84
N LEU A 31 0.73 -1.72 1.51
CA LEU A 31 0.24 -0.59 0.73
C LEU A 31 -1.29 -0.57 0.77
N VAL A 32 -1.85 0.63 0.79
CA VAL A 32 -3.27 0.94 0.68
C VAL A 32 -3.45 1.77 -0.58
N PRO A 33 -3.65 1.15 -1.75
CA PRO A 33 -3.82 1.89 -3.00
C PRO A 33 -5.08 2.76 -3.02
N GLU A 34 -6.08 2.39 -2.21
CA GLU A 34 -7.40 3.00 -2.22
C GLU A 34 -8.08 2.87 -0.85
N TRP A 35 -8.61 4.00 -0.37
CA TRP A 35 -9.48 4.07 0.80
C TRP A 35 -10.94 4.14 0.36
N VAL A 36 -11.77 3.26 0.91
CA VAL A 36 -13.22 3.34 0.79
C VAL A 36 -13.78 3.97 2.05
N TYR A 37 -14.59 5.00 1.88
CA TYR A 37 -15.23 5.72 2.97
C TYR A 37 -16.61 5.17 3.24
N SER A 38 -17.04 5.20 4.50
CA SER A 38 -18.43 4.95 4.88
C SER A 38 -19.37 5.98 4.24
N PRO A 39 -20.68 5.69 4.13
CA PRO A 39 -21.66 6.64 3.58
C PRO A 39 -21.70 7.99 4.32
N ASP A 40 -21.41 7.99 5.62
CA ASP A 40 -21.31 9.21 6.45
C ASP A 40 -19.94 9.91 6.36
N GLY A 41 -18.95 9.29 5.69
CA GLY A 41 -17.59 9.80 5.52
C GLY A 41 -16.73 9.78 6.79
N LEU A 42 -17.23 9.26 7.91
CA LEU A 42 -16.55 9.29 9.20
C LEU A 42 -15.51 8.17 9.35
N ASP A 43 -15.77 7.03 8.72
CA ASP A 43 -14.89 5.87 8.73
C ASP A 43 -14.29 5.65 7.34
N ARG A 44 -13.09 5.09 7.32
CA ARG A 44 -12.47 4.59 6.09
C ARG A 44 -11.84 3.22 6.32
N SER A 45 -11.91 2.39 5.29
CA SER A 45 -11.25 1.09 5.27
C SER A 45 -10.51 0.92 3.94
N PRO A 46 -9.39 0.19 3.93
CA PRO A 46 -8.70 -0.09 2.68
C PRO A 46 -9.60 -0.94 1.78
N ALA A 47 -9.72 -0.58 0.49
CA ALA A 47 -10.39 -1.45 -0.49
C ALA A 47 -9.66 -2.79 -0.62
N ARG A 48 -8.33 -2.71 -0.52
CA ARG A 48 -7.38 -3.82 -0.60
C ARG A 48 -6.07 -3.43 0.09
N LEU A 49 -5.31 -4.44 0.48
CA LEU A 49 -3.96 -4.33 0.99
C LEU A 49 -3.00 -5.05 0.07
N ILE A 50 -1.81 -4.50 -0.11
CA ILE A 50 -0.71 -5.16 -0.81
C ILE A 50 0.42 -5.31 0.20
N ARG A 51 0.59 -6.52 0.74
CA ARG A 51 1.63 -6.82 1.72
C ARG A 51 2.95 -6.96 1.00
N LEU A 52 3.96 -6.22 1.46
CA LEU A 52 5.31 -6.30 0.91
C LEU A 52 6.10 -7.31 1.76
N LEU A 53 6.19 -8.56 1.30
CA LEU A 53 6.75 -9.67 2.07
C LEU A 53 8.27 -9.72 1.97
N ASP A 54 8.79 -9.64 0.73
CA ASP A 54 10.22 -9.73 0.43
C ASP A 54 10.60 -8.68 -0.61
N LEU A 55 10.42 -7.41 -0.23
CA LEU A 55 10.86 -6.27 -1.04
C LEU A 55 11.69 -5.31 -0.19
N PRO A 56 12.92 -4.97 -0.62
CA PRO A 56 13.78 -4.08 0.13
C PRO A 56 13.22 -2.66 0.17
N MET A 57 13.07 -2.15 1.38
CA MET A 57 12.63 -0.78 1.66
C MET A 57 13.67 -0.05 2.48
N GLU A 58 13.81 1.24 2.20
CA GLU A 58 14.65 2.14 2.99
C GLU A 58 13.77 3.17 3.68
N ARG A 59 14.07 3.47 4.94
CA ARG A 59 13.40 4.56 5.64
C ARG A 59 13.93 5.89 5.13
N VAL A 60 13.06 6.79 4.71
CA VAL A 60 13.46 8.12 4.23
C VAL A 60 13.77 9.00 5.44
N ALA A 61 15.02 9.44 5.56
CA ALA A 61 15.45 10.31 6.64
C ALA A 61 14.75 11.69 6.56
N GLY A 62 14.44 12.28 7.71
CA GLY A 62 13.80 13.60 7.79
C GLY A 62 12.28 13.61 7.60
N TYR A 63 11.67 12.50 7.18
CA TYR A 63 10.22 12.36 7.05
C TYR A 63 9.69 11.36 8.08
N ARG A 64 8.61 11.73 8.79
CA ARG A 64 7.98 10.84 9.76
C ARG A 64 7.31 9.69 9.02
N GLU A 65 7.63 8.45 9.41
CA GLU A 65 6.98 7.23 8.93
C GLU A 65 6.92 7.09 7.39
N SER A 66 7.98 7.53 6.69
CA SER A 66 8.10 7.42 5.24
C SER A 66 9.15 6.39 4.83
N TYR A 67 8.82 5.58 3.83
CA TYR A 67 9.68 4.55 3.27
C TYR A 67 9.79 4.73 1.75
N ALA A 68 10.89 4.24 1.18
CA ALA A 68 11.12 4.19 -0.25
C ALA A 68 11.36 2.74 -0.66
N LEU A 69 10.58 2.26 -1.63
CA LEU A 69 10.82 0.95 -2.23
C LEU A 69 12.05 1.05 -3.13
N GLN A 70 13.03 0.17 -2.90
CA GLN A 70 14.31 0.23 -3.61
C GLN A 70 14.24 -0.33 -5.03
N ARG A 71 13.12 -0.96 -5.38
CA ARG A 71 12.85 -1.51 -6.71
C ARG A 71 11.57 -0.89 -7.27
N PRO A 72 11.48 -0.72 -8.61
CA PRO A 72 10.23 -0.33 -9.24
C PRO A 72 9.12 -1.32 -8.90
N LEU A 73 7.93 -0.78 -8.63
CA LEU A 73 6.72 -1.57 -8.48
C LEU A 73 5.87 -1.38 -9.74
N PRO A 74 5.56 -2.46 -10.48
CA PRO A 74 4.68 -2.37 -11.62
C PRO A 74 3.33 -1.77 -11.23
N ARG A 75 2.84 -0.81 -12.01
CA ARG A 75 1.58 -0.13 -11.69
C ARG A 75 0.39 -1.09 -11.57
N ALA A 76 0.41 -2.18 -12.33
CA ALA A 76 -0.59 -3.25 -12.29
C ALA A 76 -0.77 -3.86 -10.89
N VAL A 77 0.28 -3.88 -10.07
CA VAL A 77 0.22 -4.32 -8.66
C VAL A 77 -0.72 -3.46 -7.85
N LEU A 78 -0.69 -2.14 -8.05
CA LEU A 78 -1.62 -1.23 -7.37
C LEU A 78 -3.07 -1.50 -7.78
N ALA A 79 -3.32 -2.04 -8.97
CA ALA A 79 -4.64 -2.49 -9.42
C ALA A 79 -5.02 -3.91 -8.93
N GLY A 80 -4.16 -4.56 -8.14
CA GLY A 80 -4.38 -5.90 -7.59
C GLY A 80 -3.92 -7.04 -8.50
N GLN A 81 -3.24 -6.74 -9.60
CA GLN A 81 -2.66 -7.76 -10.48
C GLN A 81 -1.22 -8.03 -10.05
N VAL A 82 -0.91 -9.26 -9.69
CA VAL A 82 0.45 -9.67 -9.29
C VAL A 82 1.18 -10.25 -10.50
N PRO A 83 2.20 -9.57 -11.05
CA PRO A 83 3.07 -10.13 -12.08
C PRO A 83 3.79 -11.37 -11.55
N VAL A 84 4.10 -12.32 -12.43
CA VAL A 84 4.74 -13.60 -12.05
C VAL A 84 6.09 -13.40 -11.36
N GLU A 85 6.81 -12.32 -11.69
CA GLU A 85 8.10 -11.97 -11.12
C GLU A 85 8.02 -11.55 -9.64
N LEU A 86 6.82 -11.20 -9.18
CA LEU A 86 6.50 -10.78 -7.82
C LEU A 86 5.73 -11.84 -7.04
N ASP A 87 5.48 -13.02 -7.63
CA ASP A 87 4.88 -14.14 -6.92
C ASP A 87 5.72 -14.52 -5.69
N GLY A 88 5.05 -14.67 -4.54
CA GLY A 88 5.67 -14.88 -3.23
C GLY A 88 6.38 -13.67 -2.61
N LYS A 89 6.59 -12.56 -3.33
CA LYS A 89 7.21 -11.32 -2.79
C LYS A 89 6.18 -10.32 -2.32
N ILE A 90 4.98 -10.38 -2.90
CA ILE A 90 3.83 -9.58 -2.51
C ILE A 90 2.60 -10.46 -2.35
N GLU A 91 1.69 -10.03 -1.49
CA GLU A 91 0.38 -10.65 -1.31
C GLU A 91 -0.71 -9.58 -1.42
N VAL A 92 -1.69 -9.79 -2.31
CA VAL A 92 -2.86 -8.92 -2.42
C VAL A 92 -3.97 -9.49 -1.55
N VAL A 93 -4.37 -8.72 -0.53
CA VAL A 93 -5.44 -9.10 0.41
C VAL A 93 -6.62 -8.17 0.22
N PHE A 94 -7.76 -8.73 -0.18
CA PHE A 94 -9.02 -8.00 -0.19
C PHE A 94 -9.60 -7.97 1.23
N VAL A 95 -9.81 -6.76 1.75
CA VAL A 95 -10.34 -6.59 3.10
C VAL A 95 -11.86 -6.44 3.01
N PRO A 96 -12.65 -7.28 3.70
CA PRO A 96 -14.09 -7.07 3.75
C PRO A 96 -14.36 -5.72 4.40
N LEU A 97 -15.05 -4.83 3.67
CA LEU A 97 -15.43 -3.51 4.17
C LEU A 97 -16.29 -3.68 5.42
N ARG A 98 -15.81 -3.14 6.55
CA ARG A 98 -16.56 -3.10 7.80
C ARG A 98 -16.77 -1.64 8.17
N PHE A 99 -17.94 -1.13 7.82
CA PHE A 99 -18.38 0.19 8.27
C PHE A 99 -19.23 0.00 9.53
N ARG A 100 -19.02 0.85 10.55
CA ARG A 100 -20.01 0.94 11.63
C ARG A 100 -21.25 1.61 11.06
N VAL A 101 -22.35 0.87 11.01
CA VAL A 101 -23.66 1.48 10.79
C VAL A 101 -24.10 2.01 12.15
N ASN A 102 -23.96 3.31 12.38
CA ASN A 102 -24.65 3.95 13.50
C ASN A 102 -26.14 3.98 13.14
N GLY A 103 -26.91 3.09 13.75
CA GLY A 103 -28.38 3.12 13.74
C GLY A 103 -28.93 4.04 14.81
#